data_AF-A0A940WV17-F1
#
_entry.id   AF-A0A940WV17-F1
#
_cell.length_a   1.000
_cell.length_b   1.000
_cell.length_c   1.000
_cell.angle_alpha   90.00
_cell.angle_beta   90.00
_cell.angle_gamma   90.00
#
_symmetry.space_group_name_H-M   'P 1'
#
loop_
_entity.id
_entity.type
_entity.pdbx_description
1 polymer ?
#
loop_
_entity_poly.entity_id
_entity_poly.type
_entity_poly.pdbx_seq_one_letter_code
_entity_poly.pdbx_strand_id
1 'polypeptide(L)'
;MKGFFRNASKVSRLSLILTIVVTFVLLTLPYLAGYEARFVHVIGRTVYAVGLPFLVLNPLLGFIYSFFINEKIKIVYILVHLVFICTISLFAFVVIMFRYFVPFAP
;
A
#
# COMPACT_ATOMS: atom_id res chain seq x y z
N MET A 1 19.37 -20.16 3.70
CA MET A 1 18.00 -19.72 3.33
C MET A 1 16.87 -20.26 4.22
N LYS A 2 17.03 -21.39 4.95
CA LYS A 2 15.95 -21.95 5.80
C LYS A 2 15.43 -21.03 6.93
N GLY A 3 16.22 -20.05 7.38
CA GLY A 3 15.84 -19.13 8.46
C GLY A 3 14.97 -17.94 8.02
N PHE A 4 15.26 -17.35 6.86
CA PHE A 4 14.62 -16.10 6.40
C PHE A 4 13.13 -16.29 6.10
N PHE A 5 12.76 -17.42 5.51
CA PHE A 5 11.36 -17.74 5.16
C PHE A 5 10.63 -18.59 6.21
N ARG A 6 11.23 -18.79 7.39
CA ARG A 6 10.71 -19.69 8.43
C ARG A 6 9.29 -19.33 8.88
N ASN A 7 8.91 -18.06 8.80
CA ASN A 7 7.60 -17.56 9.19
C ASN A 7 6.88 -16.82 8.04
N ALA A 8 7.02 -17.29 6.80
CA ALA A 8 6.45 -16.62 5.62
C ALA A 8 4.95 -16.30 5.73
N SER A 9 4.15 -17.20 6.33
CA SER A 9 2.71 -17.00 6.58
C SER A 9 2.43 -15.83 7.54
N LYS A 10 3.28 -15.60 8.55
CA LYS A 10 3.13 -14.45 9.46
C LYS A 10 3.52 -13.15 8.77
N VAL A 11 4.62 -13.16 8.01
CA VAL A 11 5.12 -11.98 7.30
C VAL A 11 4.14 -11.54 6.21
N SER A 12 3.62 -12.47 5.41
CA SER A 12 2.63 -12.17 4.36
C SER A 12 1.33 -11.61 4.95
N ARG A 13 0.83 -12.16 6.06
CA ARG A 13 -0.33 -11.62 6.79
C ARG A 13 -0.09 -10.21 7.31
N LEU A 14 1.03 -10.01 8.00
CA LEU A 14 1.38 -8.70 8.57
C LEU A 14 1.50 -7.66 7.46
N SER A 15 2.17 -8.02 6.36
CA SER A 15 2.25 -7.17 5.17
C SER A 15 0.85 -6.80 4.67
N LEU A 16 -0.08 -7.75 4.55
CA LEU A 16 -1.44 -7.47 4.10
C LEU A 16 -2.16 -6.47 5.02
N ILE A 17 -2.11 -6.71 6.33
CA ILE A 17 -2.74 -5.84 7.35
C ILE A 17 -2.16 -4.43 7.28
N LEU A 18 -0.84 -4.32 7.21
CA LEU A 18 -0.17 -3.02 7.14
C LEU A 18 -0.51 -2.27 5.85
N THR A 19 -0.60 -2.97 4.70
CA THR A 19 -1.04 -2.36 3.45
C THR A 19 -2.45 -1.76 3.61
N ILE A 20 -3.40 -2.52 4.17
CA ILE A 20 -4.77 -2.04 4.39
C ILE A 20 -4.79 -0.82 5.32
N VAL A 21 -4.09 -0.90 6.45
CA VAL A 21 -4.03 0.16 7.45
C VAL A 21 -3.44 1.44 6.85
N VAL A 22 -2.29 1.34 6.18
CA VAL A 22 -1.64 2.51 5.56
C VAL A 22 -2.49 3.10 4.45
N THR A 23 -3.12 2.28 3.61
CA THR A 23 -4.06 2.76 2.59
C THR A 23 -5.21 3.53 3.24
N PHE A 24 -5.80 3.02 4.31
CA PHE A 24 -6.91 3.70 5.00
C PHE A 24 -6.47 5.03 5.62
N VAL A 25 -5.29 5.09 6.23
CA VAL A 25 -4.71 6.33 6.76
C VAL A 25 -4.48 7.37 5.66
N LEU A 26 -3.94 6.96 4.52
CA LEU A 26 -3.68 7.87 3.39
C LEU A 26 -4.96 8.37 2.72
N LEU A 27 -6.02 7.55 2.69
CA LEU A 27 -7.32 7.93 2.16
C LEU A 27 -8.10 8.85 3.11
N THR A 28 -7.94 8.72 4.42
CA THR A 28 -8.64 9.55 5.40
C THR A 28 -8.01 10.93 5.58
N LEU A 29 -6.68 11.05 5.41
CA LEU A 29 -5.94 12.29 5.57
C LEU A 29 -6.50 13.54 4.84
N PRO A 30 -6.92 13.46 3.56
CA PRO A 30 -7.52 14.60 2.87
C PRO A 30 -8.81 15.10 3.53
N TYR A 31 -9.59 14.21 4.15
CA TYR A 31 -10.82 14.60 4.86
C TYR A 31 -10.54 15.39 6.14
N LEU A 32 -9.32 15.27 6.70
CA LEU A 32 -8.90 16.08 7.84
C LEU A 32 -8.43 17.49 7.43
N ALA A 33 -8.23 17.78 6.14
CA ALA A 33 -7.73 19.07 5.67
C ALA A 33 -8.65 20.27 5.97
N GLY A 34 -9.90 20.03 6.38
CA GLY A 34 -10.83 21.06 6.87
C GLY A 34 -10.57 21.53 8.31
N TYR A 35 -9.68 20.87 9.06
CA TYR A 35 -9.24 21.27 10.39
C TYR A 35 -7.91 22.05 10.33
N GLU A 36 -7.54 22.73 11.41
CA GLU A 36 -6.27 23.47 11.63
C GLU A 36 -5.15 23.17 10.61
N ALA A 37 -5.09 24.00 9.57
CA ALA A 37 -4.40 23.70 8.32
C ALA A 37 -2.90 23.46 8.50
N ARG A 38 -2.27 24.09 9.50
CA ARG A 38 -0.81 23.99 9.73
C ARG A 38 -0.40 22.61 10.27
N PHE A 39 -1.17 22.06 11.21
CA PHE A 39 -0.88 20.75 11.79
C PHE A 39 -1.14 19.62 10.79
N VAL A 40 -2.26 19.71 10.07
CA VAL A 40 -2.64 18.73 9.05
C VAL A 40 -1.67 18.75 7.87
N HIS A 41 -1.15 19.92 7.48
CA HIS A 41 -0.18 20.01 6.39
C HIS A 41 1.17 19.36 6.74
N VAL A 42 1.69 19.57 7.95
CA VAL A 42 2.96 18.98 8.39
C VAL A 42 2.83 17.46 8.55
N ILE A 43 1.77 16.98 9.21
CA ILE A 43 1.53 15.55 9.38
C ILE A 43 1.25 14.88 8.05
N GLY A 44 0.37 15.47 7.24
CA GLY A 44 0.05 14.95 5.91
C GLY A 44 1.30 14.79 5.07
N ARG A 45 2.18 15.80 5.01
CA ARG A 45 3.44 15.73 4.26
C ARG A 45 4.30 14.54 4.70
N THR A 46 4.51 14.36 6.00
CA THR A 46 5.33 13.26 6.53
C THR A 46 4.69 11.90 6.26
N VAL A 47 3.38 11.78 6.49
CA VAL A 47 2.65 10.52 6.30
C VAL A 47 2.62 10.13 4.81
N TYR A 48 2.43 11.06 3.89
CA TYR A 48 2.52 10.78 2.45
C TYR A 48 3.95 10.40 2.04
N ALA A 49 4.97 11.09 2.55
CA ALA A 49 6.37 10.84 2.20
C ALA A 49 6.83 9.43 2.58
N VAL A 50 6.33 8.88 3.70
CA VAL A 50 6.68 7.53 4.16
C VAL A 50 5.67 6.49 3.67
N GLY A 51 4.37 6.81 3.72
CA GLY A 51 3.28 5.88 3.42
C GLY A 51 3.21 5.48 1.95
N LEU A 52 3.50 6.39 1.01
CA LEU A 52 3.44 6.07 -0.42
C LEU A 52 4.54 5.07 -0.83
N PRO A 53 5.85 5.28 -0.53
CA PRO A 53 6.87 4.25 -0.79
C PRO A 53 6.56 2.94 -0.07
N PHE A 54 6.03 3.01 1.15
CA PHE A 54 5.63 1.82 1.90
C PHE A 54 4.55 1.01 1.16
N LEU A 55 3.52 1.67 0.61
CA LEU A 55 2.47 1.00 -0.17
C LEU A 55 2.95 0.41 -1.49
N VAL A 56 4.09 0.85 -2.02
CA VAL A 56 4.70 0.22 -3.20
C VAL A 56 5.48 -1.03 -2.78
N LEU A 57 6.32 -0.92 -1.75
CA LEU A 57 7.26 -1.98 -1.37
C LEU A 57 6.60 -3.09 -0.54
N ASN A 58 5.74 -2.75 0.42
CA ASN A 58 5.21 -3.71 1.38
C ASN A 58 4.33 -4.79 0.73
N PRO A 59 3.39 -4.49 -0.21
CA PRO A 59 2.62 -5.52 -0.90
C PRO A 59 3.50 -6.45 -1.76
N LEU A 60 4.56 -5.91 -2.39
CA LEU A 60 5.52 -6.72 -3.16
C LEU A 60 6.27 -7.71 -2.26
N LEU A 61 6.71 -7.27 -1.09
CA LEU A 61 7.31 -8.15 -0.10
C LEU A 61 6.32 -9.23 0.34
N GLY A 62 5.09 -8.84 0.72
CA GLY A 62 4.03 -9.79 1.10
C GLY A 62 3.71 -10.80 0.00
N PHE A 63 3.68 -10.36 -1.26
CA PHE A 63 3.51 -11.21 -2.43
C PHE A 63 4.64 -12.23 -2.57
N ILE A 64 5.91 -11.80 -2.49
CA ILE A 64 7.07 -12.70 -2.54
C ILE A 64 7.00 -13.73 -1.42
N TYR A 65 6.71 -13.31 -0.18
CA TYR A 65 6.58 -14.22 0.96
C TYR A 65 5.43 -15.22 0.80
N SER A 66 4.37 -14.85 0.06
CA SER A 66 3.23 -15.73 -0.19
C SER A 66 3.62 -16.98 -1.00
N PHE A 67 4.66 -16.93 -1.84
CA PHE A 67 5.15 -18.11 -2.57
C PHE A 67 5.78 -19.17 -1.66
N PHE A 68 6.26 -18.77 -0.48
CA PHE A 68 6.94 -19.65 0.48
C PHE A 68 6.02 -20.17 1.58
N ILE A 69 4.71 -19.92 1.49
CA ILE A 69 3.71 -20.49 2.40
C ILE A 69 3.43 -21.95 2.00
N ASN A 70 3.54 -22.88 2.96
CA ASN A 70 3.32 -24.32 2.73
C ASN A 70 1.85 -24.76 2.88
N GLU A 71 0.96 -23.83 3.20
CA GLU A 71 -0.44 -24.09 3.51
C GLU A 71 -1.32 -24.12 2.24
N LYS A 72 -2.44 -24.85 2.26
CA LYS A 72 -3.42 -24.87 1.15
C LYS A 72 -3.95 -23.47 0.78
N ILE A 73 -3.92 -22.53 1.73
CA ILE A 73 -4.35 -21.14 1.55
C ILE A 73 -3.33 -20.27 0.78
N LYS A 74 -2.18 -20.82 0.38
CA LYS A 74 -1.13 -20.12 -0.40
C LYS A 74 -1.69 -19.33 -1.58
N ILE A 75 -2.54 -19.97 -2.40
CA ILE A 75 -3.10 -19.35 -3.61
C ILE A 75 -3.94 -18.12 -3.25
N VAL A 76 -4.69 -18.17 -2.16
CA VAL A 76 -5.50 -17.05 -1.68
C VAL A 76 -4.59 -15.87 -1.33
N TYR A 77 -3.49 -16.08 -0.59
CA TYR A 77 -2.55 -14.99 -0.28
C TYR A 77 -1.93 -14.38 -1.52
N ILE A 78 -1.53 -15.19 -2.49
CA ILE A 78 -0.95 -14.72 -3.75
C ILE A 78 -1.97 -13.84 -4.50
N LEU A 79 -3.21 -14.32 -4.65
CA LEU A 79 -4.27 -13.58 -5.34
C LEU A 79 -4.62 -12.27 -4.63
N VAL A 80 -4.76 -12.29 -3.31
CA VAL A 80 -5.11 -11.09 -2.55
C VAL A 80 -3.99 -10.05 -2.65
N HIS A 81 -2.72 -10.43 -2.47
CA HIS A 81 -1.59 -9.50 -2.65
C HIS A 81 -1.52 -8.96 -4.08
N LEU A 82 -1.78 -9.80 -5.09
CA LEU A 82 -1.82 -9.37 -6.49
C LEU A 82 -2.90 -8.32 -6.72
N VAL A 83 -4.11 -8.52 -6.18
CA VAL A 83 -5.21 -7.54 -6.27
C VAL A 83 -4.80 -6.21 -5.64
N PHE A 84 -4.15 -6.21 -4.48
CA PHE A 84 -3.65 -4.98 -3.86
C PHE A 84 -2.58 -4.29 -4.72
N ILE A 85 -1.61 -5.03 -5.25
CA ILE A 85 -0.57 -4.47 -6.13
C ILE A 85 -1.19 -3.84 -7.37
N CYS A 86 -2.12 -4.53 -8.03
CA CYS A 86 -2.83 -4.02 -9.21
C CYS A 86 -3.66 -2.78 -8.86
N THR A 87 -4.39 -2.79 -7.75
CA THR A 87 -5.24 -1.67 -7.32
C THR A 87 -4.39 -0.43 -7.01
N ILE A 88 -3.31 -0.58 -6.24
CA ILE A 88 -2.40 0.52 -5.89
C ILE A 88 -1.73 1.07 -7.15
N SER A 89 -1.29 0.19 -8.05
CA SER A 89 -0.67 0.58 -9.33
C SER A 89 -1.65 1.34 -10.23
N LEU A 90 -2.88 0.85 -10.38
CA LEU A 90 -3.94 1.50 -11.16
C LEU A 90 -4.26 2.88 -10.56
N PHE A 91 -4.42 2.95 -9.24
CA PHE A 91 -4.71 4.21 -8.56
C PHE A 91 -3.57 5.22 -8.74
N ALA A 92 -2.32 4.80 -8.57
CA ALA A 92 -1.15 5.64 -8.79
C ALA A 92 -1.06 6.12 -10.24
N PHE A 93 -1.31 5.23 -11.21
CA PHE A 93 -1.37 5.57 -12.63
C PHE A 93 -2.44 6.63 -12.91
N VAL A 94 -3.66 6.43 -12.42
CA VAL A 94 -4.78 7.37 -12.57
C VAL A 94 -4.44 8.73 -11.97
N VAL A 95 -3.88 8.77 -10.76
CA VAL A 95 -3.47 10.03 -10.10
C VAL A 95 -2.39 10.76 -10.89
N ILE A 96 -1.39 10.04 -11.42
CA ILE A 96 -0.33 10.64 -12.26
C ILE A 96 -0.89 11.17 -13.57
N MET A 97 -1.76 10.40 -14.24
CA MET A 97 -2.43 10.82 -15.47
C MET A 97 -3.21 12.10 -15.25
N PHE A 98 -4.06 12.15 -14.22
CA PHE A 98 -4.83 13.34 -13.90
C PHE A 98 -3.95 14.52 -13.47
N ARG A 99 -2.86 14.29 -12.74
CA ARG A 99 -2.02 15.39 -12.25
C ARG A 99 -1.15 16.03 -13.34
N TYR A 100 -0.65 15.25 -14.30
CA TYR A 100 0.38 15.70 -15.22
C TYR A 100 -0.02 15.68 -16.69
N PHE A 101 -0.98 14.84 -17.08
CA PHE A 101 -1.27 14.57 -18.50
C PHE A 101 -2.67 14.98 -18.92
N VAL A 102 -3.64 14.94 -18.01
CA VAL A 102 -4.99 15.44 -18.26
C VAL A 102 -4.98 16.94 -17.96
N PRO A 103 -5.06 17.82 -18.98
CA PRO A 103 -5.33 19.22 -18.72
C PRO A 103 -6.74 19.32 -18.16
N PHE A 104 -6.88 19.71 -16.89
CA PHE A 104 -8.16 20.11 -16.33
C PHE A 104 -8.53 21.51 -16.87
N ALA A 105 -8.70 21.61 -18.20
CA ALA A 105 -9.11 22.79 -18.98
C ALA A 105 -8.14 24.02 -18.93
N PRO A 106 -8.27 25.00 -19.86
CA PRO A 106 -7.22 25.96 -20.23
C PRO A 106 -6.93 27.07 -19.20
#